data_AF-A0A1Y6MDE1-F1
#
_entry.id   AF-A0A1Y6MDE1-F1
#
_cell.length_a   1.000
_cell.length_b   1.000
_cell.length_c   1.000
_cell.angle_alpha   90.00
_cell.angle_beta   90.00
_cell.angle_gamma   90.00
#
_symmetry.space_group_name_H-M   'P 1'
#
loop_
_entity.id
_entity.type
_entity.pdbx_description
1 polymer ?
#
loop_
_entity_poly.entity_id
_entity_poly.type
_entity_poly.pdbx_seq_one_letter_code
_entity_poly.pdbx_strand_id
1 'polypeptide(L)'
;MASTAAALHILVKHKEQADDILAQLKKGAKFQTLAKKYSTCPSGKRGGDLGEFKKGAMVPAFDKAVFSGKVLEPIGPVKTKFGYHIIKVLYRT
;
A
#
# COMPACT_ATOMS: atom_id res chain seq x y z
N MET A 1 -7.11 1.78 23.48
CA MET A 1 -5.78 1.85 22.86
C MET A 1 -6.00 2.08 21.37
N ALA A 2 -5.77 3.30 20.89
CA ALA A 2 -6.00 3.64 19.49
C ALA A 2 -4.85 3.06 18.67
N SER A 3 -5.06 1.94 17.99
CA SER A 3 -4.03 1.37 17.12
C SER A 3 -3.92 2.21 15.86
N THR A 4 -2.83 2.97 15.75
CA THR A 4 -2.47 3.70 14.54
C THR A 4 -1.47 2.90 13.73
N ALA A 5 -1.51 3.05 12.42
CA ALA A 5 -0.52 2.47 11.53
C ALA A 5 -0.12 3.50 10.48
N ALA A 6 1.16 3.55 10.18
CA ALA A 6 1.68 4.26 9.03
C ALA A 6 1.96 3.25 7.92
N ALA A 7 1.41 3.51 6.73
CA ALA A 7 1.63 2.64 5.59
C ALA A 7 1.75 3.44 4.28
N LEU A 8 2.53 2.89 3.37
CA LEU A 8 2.57 3.30 1.97
C LEU A 8 1.60 2.44 1.19
N HIS A 9 0.94 3.01 0.19
CA HIS A 9 0.09 2.26 -0.73
C HIS A 9 0.26 2.67 -2.19
N ILE A 10 0.05 1.71 -3.08
CA ILE A 10 0.02 1.94 -4.52
C ILE A 10 -1.29 1.38 -5.04
N LEU A 11 -2.12 2.26 -5.58
CA LEU A 11 -3.37 1.90 -6.23
C LEU A 11 -3.14 1.81 -7.72
N VAL A 12 -3.39 0.64 -8.31
CA VAL A 12 -3.36 0.42 -9.75
C VAL A 12 -4.68 -0.17 -10.21
N LYS A 13 -5.14 0.22 -11.40
CA LYS A 13 -6.40 -0.32 -11.96
C LYS A 13 -6.23 -1.75 -12.48
N HIS A 14 -5.06 -2.06 -13.03
CA HIS A 14 -4.80 -3.34 -13.69
C HIS A 14 -4.01 -4.29 -12.79
N LYS A 15 -4.36 -5.58 -12.83
CA LYS A 15 -3.63 -6.62 -12.09
C LYS A 15 -2.18 -6.73 -12.57
N GLU A 16 -1.96 -6.64 -13.88
CA GLU A 16 -0.63 -6.71 -14.49
C GLU A 16 0.32 -5.64 -13.95
N GLN A 17 -0.17 -4.42 -13.73
CA GLN A 17 0.63 -3.36 -13.11
C GLN A 17 0.99 -3.72 -11.66
N ALA A 18 0.07 -4.35 -10.93
CA ALA A 18 0.33 -4.76 -9.56
C ALA A 18 1.39 -5.87 -9.50
N ASP A 19 1.31 -6.85 -10.40
CA ASP A 19 2.30 -7.91 -10.55
C ASP A 19 3.67 -7.36 -10.97
N ASP A 20 3.71 -6.39 -11.90
CA ASP A 20 4.96 -5.72 -12.31
C ASP A 20 5.61 -4.97 -11.14
N ILE A 21 4.82 -4.23 -10.35
CA ILE A 21 5.31 -3.55 -9.15
C ILE A 21 5.85 -4.55 -8.13
N LEU A 22 5.14 -5.67 -7.89
CA LEU A 22 5.63 -6.73 -7.00
C LEU A 22 6.94 -7.35 -7.49
N ALA A 23 7.07 -7.59 -8.79
CA ALA A 23 8.30 -8.08 -9.39
C ALA A 23 9.45 -7.07 -9.21
N GLN A 24 9.19 -5.78 -9.42
CA GLN A 24 10.19 -4.73 -9.21
C GLN A 24 10.56 -4.58 -7.73
N LEU A 25 9.61 -4.67 -6.81
CA LEU A 25 9.86 -4.66 -5.37
C LEU A 25 10.73 -5.84 -4.94
N LYS A 26 10.48 -7.04 -5.48
CA LYS A 26 11.33 -8.22 -5.27
C LYS A 26 12.76 -8.03 -5.80
N LYS A 27 12.93 -7.25 -6.86
CA LYS A 27 14.25 -6.86 -7.41
C LYS A 27 14.95 -5.75 -6.61
N GLY A 28 14.33 -5.22 -5.56
CA GLY A 28 14.90 -4.15 -4.74
C GLY A 28 14.53 -2.73 -5.20
N ALA A 29 13.53 -2.57 -6.06
CA ALA A 29 13.06 -1.26 -6.47
C ALA A 29 12.45 -0.47 -5.29
N LYS A 30 12.56 0.86 -5.35
CA LYS A 30 12.01 1.75 -4.32
C LYS A 30 10.50 1.90 -4.47
N PHE A 31 9.76 1.54 -3.42
CA PHE A 31 8.29 1.64 -3.36
C PHE A 31 7.79 3.04 -3.70
N GLN A 32 8.44 4.09 -3.18
CA GLN A 32 8.08 5.48 -3.48
C GLN A 32 8.19 5.83 -4.98
N THR A 33 9.18 5.29 -5.70
CA THR A 33 9.34 5.52 -7.13
C THR A 33 8.20 4.87 -7.91
N LEU A 34 7.87 3.62 -7.55
CA LEU A 34 6.75 2.89 -8.16
C LEU A 34 5.42 3.56 -7.83
N ALA A 35 5.24 4.00 -6.61
CA ALA A 35 4.05 4.74 -6.20
C ALA A 35 3.91 6.05 -6.98
N LYS A 36 4.98 6.82 -7.18
CA LYS A 36 4.94 8.04 -8.00
C LYS A 36 4.60 7.75 -9.46
N LYS A 37 5.06 6.61 -9.99
CA LYS A 37 4.94 6.26 -11.40
C LYS A 37 3.62 5.56 -11.75
N TYR A 38 3.12 4.70 -10.86
CA TYR A 38 1.98 3.82 -11.11
C TYR A 38 0.76 4.13 -10.25
N SER A 39 0.91 4.81 -9.10
CA SER A 39 -0.24 5.08 -8.24
C SER A 39 -1.20 6.03 -8.92
N THR A 40 -2.45 5.61 -9.05
CA THR A 40 -3.56 6.42 -9.59
C THR A 40 -4.24 7.28 -8.51
N CYS A 41 -3.78 7.20 -7.27
CA CYS A 41 -4.28 8.02 -6.17
C CYS A 41 -3.48 9.34 -6.08
N PRO A 42 -4.09 10.47 -5.67
CA PRO A 42 -3.36 11.73 -5.43
C PRO A 42 -2.19 11.60 -4.43
N SER A 43 -2.26 10.61 -3.53
CA SER A 43 -1.15 10.23 -2.63
C SER A 43 0.07 9.67 -3.36
N GLY A 44 -0.07 9.25 -4.63
CA GLY A 44 1.02 8.90 -5.53
C GLY A 44 2.10 9.99 -5.62
N LYS A 45 1.70 11.28 -5.59
CA LYS A 45 2.66 12.41 -5.60
C LYS A 45 3.60 12.40 -4.39
N ARG A 46 3.14 11.90 -3.24
CA ARG A 46 3.95 11.72 -2.03
C ARG A 46 4.66 10.36 -1.97
N GLY A 47 4.73 9.63 -3.08
CA GLY A 47 5.30 8.28 -3.11
C GLY A 47 4.40 7.24 -2.45
N GLY A 48 3.08 7.45 -2.50
CA GLY A 48 2.10 6.52 -1.93
C GLY A 48 1.98 6.62 -0.42
N ASP A 49 2.57 7.65 0.19
CA ASP A 49 2.51 7.86 1.63
C ASP A 49 1.12 8.33 2.06
N LEU A 50 0.47 7.52 2.90
CA LEU A 50 -0.82 7.83 3.51
C LEU A 50 -0.68 8.50 4.88
N GLY A 51 0.54 8.62 5.41
CA GLY A 51 0.78 9.02 6.80
C GLY A 51 0.26 7.99 7.80
N GLU A 52 0.03 8.46 9.02
CA GLU A 52 -0.61 7.68 10.08
C GLU A 52 -2.13 7.71 9.96
N PHE A 53 -2.73 6.52 9.98
CA PHE A 53 -4.17 6.35 10.02
C PHE A 53 -4.57 5.41 11.15
N LYS A 54 -5.78 5.60 11.67
CA LYS A 54 -6.38 4.73 12.68
C LYS A 54 -7.05 3.54 12.02
N LYS A 55 -7.15 2.44 12.78
CA LYS A 55 -7.97 1.29 12.41
C LYS A 55 -9.40 1.72 12.04
N GLY A 56 -9.86 1.34 10.84
CA GLY A 56 -11.19 1.67 10.30
C GLY A 56 -11.28 2.98 9.52
N ALA A 57 -10.20 3.76 9.40
CA ALA A 57 -10.17 4.96 8.57
C ALA A 57 -10.05 4.67 7.06
N MET A 58 -9.61 3.46 6.71
CA MET A 58 -9.40 3.00 5.33
C MET A 58 -10.36 1.87 4.96
N VAL A 59 -10.40 1.51 3.68
CA VAL A 59 -11.24 0.41 3.18
C VAL A 59 -10.97 -0.88 3.96
N PRO A 60 -12.00 -1.69 4.27
CA PRO A 60 -11.85 -2.83 5.18
C PRO A 60 -10.83 -3.87 4.71
N ALA A 61 -10.67 -4.05 3.40
CA ALA A 61 -9.62 -4.93 2.84
C ALA A 61 -8.20 -4.40 3.11
N PHE A 62 -8.01 -3.08 3.06
CA PHE A 62 -6.74 -2.42 3.35
C PHE A 62 -6.44 -2.48 4.85
N ASP A 63 -7.42 -2.14 5.68
CA ASP A 63 -7.28 -2.20 7.14
C ASP A 63 -6.92 -3.62 7.59
N LYS A 64 -7.63 -4.63 7.09
CA LYS A 64 -7.32 -6.03 7.38
C LYS A 64 -5.92 -6.41 6.91
N ALA A 65 -5.47 -5.96 5.74
CA ALA A 65 -4.12 -6.23 5.25
C ALA A 65 -3.03 -5.56 6.11
N VAL A 66 -3.23 -4.31 6.54
CA VAL A 66 -2.29 -3.58 7.40
C VAL A 66 -2.20 -4.22 8.79
N PHE A 67 -3.34 -4.56 9.39
CA PHE A 67 -3.38 -5.12 10.75
C PHE A 67 -3.08 -6.62 10.80
N SER A 68 -3.32 -7.36 9.71
CA SER A 68 -2.99 -8.80 9.62
C SER A 68 -1.58 -9.05 9.07
N GLY A 69 -1.01 -8.09 8.35
CA GLY A 69 0.32 -8.22 7.75
C GLY A 69 1.45 -7.91 8.70
N LYS A 70 2.66 -8.30 8.30
CA LYS A 70 3.88 -7.95 9.02
C LYS A 70 4.29 -6.51 8.69
N VAL A 71 4.74 -5.81 9.73
CA VAL A 71 5.32 -4.47 9.61
C VAL A 71 6.63 -4.57 8.82
N LEU A 72 6.96 -3.53 8.05
CA LEU A 72 8.12 -3.42 7.14
C LEU A 72 8.07 -4.33 5.90
N GLU A 73 7.07 -5.20 5.76
CA GLU A 73 6.89 -6.05 4.59
C GLU A 73 5.84 -5.50 3.61
N PRO A 74 6.08 -5.60 2.29
CA PRO A 74 5.08 -5.30 1.29
C PRO A 74 4.00 -6.38 1.26
N ILE A 75 2.76 -5.98 1.51
CA ILE A 75 1.55 -6.79 1.49
C ILE A 75 0.78 -6.44 0.22
N GLY A 76 0.64 -7.39 -0.71
CA GLY A 76 -0.11 -7.16 -1.93
C GLY A 76 -0.11 -8.36 -2.88
N PRO A 77 -0.94 -8.31 -3.94
CA PRO A 77 -1.84 -7.22 -4.31
C PRO A 77 -3.26 -7.45 -3.74
N VAL A 78 -3.77 -6.48 -2.97
CA VAL A 78 -5.10 -6.51 -2.36
C VAL A 78 -6.13 -5.96 -3.35
N LYS A 79 -7.05 -6.81 -3.82
CA LYS A 79 -8.13 -6.39 -4.72
C LYS A 79 -9.22 -5.67 -3.94
N THR A 80 -9.61 -4.49 -4.40
CA THR A 80 -10.73 -3.70 -3.89
C THR A 80 -11.63 -3.25 -5.05
N LYS A 81 -12.71 -2.51 -4.74
CA LYS A 81 -13.58 -1.92 -5.76
C LYS A 81 -12.87 -0.86 -6.63
N PHE A 82 -11.77 -0.29 -6.15
CA PHE A 82 -11.01 0.74 -6.88
C PHE A 82 -9.91 0.15 -7.77
N GLY A 83 -9.56 -1.12 -7.58
CA GLY A 83 -8.47 -1.79 -8.30
C GLY A 83 -7.64 -2.68 -7.38
N TYR A 84 -6.33 -2.74 -7.63
CA TYR A 84 -5.37 -3.48 -6.83
C TYR A 84 -4.53 -2.52 -5.99
N HIS A 85 -4.40 -2.84 -4.70
CA HIS A 85 -3.64 -2.07 -3.74
C HIS A 85 -2.44 -2.89 -3.28
N ILE A 86 -1.26 -2.32 -3.43
CA ILE A 86 -0.05 -2.85 -2.79
C ILE A 86 0.22 -1.96 -1.60
N ILE A 87 0.43 -2.57 -0.44
CA ILE A 87 0.52 -1.88 0.84
C ILE A 87 1.89 -2.21 1.43
N LYS A 88 2.54 -1.25 2.06
CA LYS A 88 3.75 -1.50 2.84
C LYS A 88 3.61 -0.79 4.16
N VAL A 89 3.46 -1.55 5.24
CA VAL A 89 3.33 -0.99 6.58
C VAL A 89 4.71 -0.57 7.06
N LEU A 90 4.86 0.68 7.51
CA LEU A 90 6.12 1.21 8.04
C LEU A 90 6.23 0.93 9.54
N TYR A 91 5.20 1.33 10.29
CA TYR A 91 5.09 1.06 11.73
C TYR A 91 3.63 0.97 12.15
N ARG A 92 3.41 0.33 13.30
CA ARG A 92 2.12 0.24 13.98
C ARG A 92 2.33 0.53 15.46
N THR A 93 1.36 1.19 16.07
CA THR A 93 1.33 1.55 17.49
C THR A 93 0.09 0.94 18.15
#